data_AF-A0A8T5E3R8-F1
#
_entry.id   AF-A0A8T5E3R8-F1
#
_cell.length_a   1.000
_cell.length_b   1.000
_cell.length_c   1.000
_cell.angle_alpha   90.00
_cell.angle_beta   90.00
_cell.angle_gamma   90.00
#
_symmetry.space_group_name_H-M   'P 1'
#
loop_
_entity.id
_entity.type
_entity.pdbx_description
1 polymer ?
#
loop_
_entity_poly.entity_id
_entity_poly.type
_entity_poly.pdbx_seq_one_letter_code
_entity_poly.pdbx_strand_id
1 'polypeptide(L)'
;MVEVILYIVDRHYLSSLLNTPISQLIVTLNNGELRKNRPSALSDFHRDFDVDLEGELLELFDRNLELFDADKNILIQHSELNNDIYLILAKWSSTAQWSCWDARLFLYVEPYIDSSITGVSDFLRPSIWDQFQDSVS
;
A
#
# COMPACT_ATOMS: atom_id res chain seq x y z
N MET A 1 11.84 -8.31 -18.37
CA MET A 1 12.19 -7.90 -16.99
C MET A 1 11.12 -6.95 -16.55
N VAL A 2 10.47 -7.26 -15.44
CA VAL A 2 9.46 -6.40 -14.84
C VAL A 2 10.12 -5.49 -13.80
N GLU A 3 9.59 -4.27 -13.68
CA GLU A 3 9.94 -3.39 -12.58
C GLU A 3 9.20 -3.84 -11.33
N VAL A 4 9.94 -3.97 -10.24
CA VAL A 4 9.42 -4.28 -8.91
C VAL A 4 9.43 -3.01 -8.11
N ILE A 5 8.30 -2.71 -7.47
CA ILE A 5 8.13 -1.53 -6.63
C ILE A 5 7.81 -2.00 -5.21
N LEU A 6 8.60 -1.55 -4.24
CA LEU A 6 8.41 -1.79 -2.81
C LEU A 6 8.05 -0.50 -2.11
N TYR A 7 7.05 -0.58 -1.25
CA TYR A 7 6.62 0.52 -0.39
C TYR A 7 6.92 0.18 1.06
N ILE A 8 7.53 1.12 1.77
CA ILE A 8 7.64 1.06 3.24
C ILE A 8 6.38 1.71 3.79
N VAL A 9 5.51 0.88 4.39
CA VAL A 9 4.17 1.29 4.81
C VAL A 9 4.10 1.45 6.33
N ASP A 10 3.56 2.56 6.80
CA ASP A 10 3.18 2.73 8.20
C ASP A 10 1.96 1.84 8.50
N ARG A 11 2.21 0.73 9.20
CA ARG A 11 1.18 -0.28 9.51
C ARG A 11 0.07 0.29 10.40
N HIS A 12 0.40 1.16 11.35
CA HIS A 12 -0.59 1.73 12.25
C HIS A 12 -1.52 2.69 11.51
N TYR A 13 -0.94 3.55 10.68
CA TYR A 13 -1.71 4.49 9.86
C TYR A 13 -2.59 3.76 8.84
N LEU A 14 -2.04 2.78 8.12
CA LEU A 14 -2.81 1.95 7.19
C LEU A 14 -3.97 1.26 7.91
N SER A 15 -3.71 0.62 9.04
CA SER A 15 -4.75 -0.05 9.83
C SER A 15 -5.84 0.93 10.27
N SER A 16 -5.49 2.15 10.65
CA SER A 16 -6.46 3.19 10.98
C SER A 16 -7.37 3.52 9.80
N LEU A 17 -6.82 3.69 8.59
CA LEU A 17 -7.61 3.96 7.39
C LEU A 17 -8.55 2.79 7.05
N LEU A 18 -8.04 1.56 7.10
CA LEU A 18 -8.80 0.36 6.77
C LEU A 18 -9.94 0.06 7.75
N ASN A 19 -9.83 0.51 8.99
CA ASN A 19 -10.88 0.39 9.99
C ASN A 19 -11.90 1.55 9.97
N THR A 20 -11.63 2.62 9.22
CA THR A 20 -12.53 3.78 9.11
C THR A 20 -13.70 3.46 8.18
N PRO A 21 -14.96 3.82 8.53
CA PRO A 21 -16.09 3.71 7.61
C PRO A 21 -15.86 4.47 6.31
N ILE A 22 -16.32 3.93 5.18
CA ILE A 22 -16.11 4.57 3.86
C ILE A 22 -16.69 5.99 3.81
N SER A 23 -17.88 6.21 4.38
CA SER A 23 -18.48 7.55 4.46
C SER A 23 -17.56 8.56 5.13
N GLN A 24 -16.97 8.19 6.26
CA GLN A 24 -16.02 9.03 6.99
C GLN A 24 -14.73 9.23 6.19
N LEU A 25 -14.23 8.18 5.54
CA LEU A 25 -13.03 8.27 4.69
C LEU A 25 -13.23 9.27 3.56
N ILE A 26 -14.37 9.23 2.86
CA ILE A 26 -14.73 10.18 1.79
C ILE A 26 -14.81 11.62 2.32
N VAL A 27 -15.39 11.83 3.51
CA VAL A 27 -15.43 13.17 4.13
C VAL A 27 -14.02 13.67 4.43
N THR A 28 -13.14 12.83 4.99
CA THR A 28 -11.76 13.23 5.31
C THR A 28 -10.91 13.53 4.07
N LEU A 29 -11.16 12.82 2.96
CA LEU A 29 -10.54 13.10 1.65
C LEU A 29 -10.99 14.46 1.12
N ASN A 30 -12.31 14.70 1.06
CA ASN A 30 -12.87 15.96 0.54
C ASN A 30 -12.45 17.19 1.35
N ASN A 31 -12.26 17.04 2.66
CA ASN A 31 -11.79 18.11 3.54
C ASN A 31 -10.26 18.30 3.52
N GLY A 32 -9.52 17.45 2.79
CA GLY A 32 -8.05 17.45 2.75
C GLY A 32 -7.40 17.11 4.10
N GLU A 33 -8.09 16.39 4.98
CA GLU A 33 -7.60 16.04 6.31
C GLU A 33 -6.59 14.89 6.26
N LEU A 34 -6.79 13.92 5.36
CA LEU A 34 -5.84 12.81 5.20
C LEU A 34 -4.43 13.27 4.82
N ARG A 35 -4.32 14.38 4.08
CA ARG A 35 -3.01 14.95 3.69
C ARG A 35 -2.23 15.44 4.89
N LYS A 36 -2.93 16.05 5.87
CA LYS A 36 -2.31 16.60 7.09
C LYS A 36 -1.77 15.50 8.00
N ASN A 37 -2.40 14.33 7.98
CA ASN A 37 -2.08 13.20 8.84
C ASN A 37 -1.23 12.13 8.15
N ARG A 38 -0.87 12.32 6.86
CA ARG A 38 -0.06 11.35 6.11
C ARG A 38 1.30 11.16 6.80
N PRO A 39 1.80 9.93 6.95
CA PRO A 39 3.13 9.65 7.50
C PRO A 39 4.20 10.51 6.81
N SER A 40 5.23 10.93 7.55
CA SER A 40 6.30 11.76 6.97
C SER A 40 7.14 10.96 5.98
N ALA A 41 7.46 11.55 4.83
CA ALA A 41 8.34 10.93 3.85
C ALA A 41 9.78 10.87 4.37
N LEU A 42 10.49 9.79 4.06
CA LEU A 42 11.94 9.72 4.27
C LEU A 42 12.64 10.60 3.22
N SER A 43 13.52 11.50 3.66
CA SER A 43 14.10 12.57 2.82
C SER A 43 14.80 12.08 1.55
N ASP A 44 15.37 10.87 1.61
CA ASP A 44 16.22 10.33 0.55
C ASP A 44 15.46 9.39 -0.39
N PHE A 45 14.16 9.18 -0.15
CA PHE A 45 13.32 8.25 -0.88
C PHE A 45 12.22 8.96 -1.65
N HIS A 46 11.87 8.37 -2.80
CA HIS A 46 10.69 8.76 -3.53
C HIS A 46 9.42 8.32 -2.79
N ARG A 47 8.28 8.97 -3.09
CA ARG A 47 6.94 8.53 -2.71
C ARG A 47 5.93 9.15 -3.67
N ASP A 48 4.86 8.41 -3.97
CA ASP A 48 3.70 8.92 -4.70
C ASP A 48 3.15 10.22 -4.11
N PHE A 49 2.70 11.13 -4.97
CA PHE A 49 2.14 12.42 -4.58
C PHE A 49 0.77 12.27 -3.92
N ASP A 50 0.51 13.11 -2.91
CA ASP A 50 -0.76 13.12 -2.20
C ASP A 50 -1.95 13.36 -3.14
N VAL A 51 -1.80 14.31 -4.07
CA VAL A 51 -2.88 14.76 -4.96
C VAL A 51 -3.32 13.65 -5.92
N ASP A 52 -2.36 12.87 -6.43
CA ASP A 52 -2.63 11.79 -7.38
C ASP A 52 -3.40 10.65 -6.70
N LEU A 53 -2.92 10.21 -5.53
CA LEU A 53 -3.59 9.17 -4.76
C LEU A 53 -4.98 9.60 -4.26
N GLU A 54 -5.16 10.88 -3.94
CA GLU A 54 -6.44 11.43 -3.44
C GLU A 54 -7.47 11.42 -4.56
N GLY A 55 -7.07 11.89 -5.75
CA GLY A 55 -7.89 11.86 -6.94
C GLY A 55 -8.29 10.45 -7.34
N GLU A 56 -7.34 9.51 -7.37
CA GLU A 56 -7.59 8.10 -7.72
C GLU A 56 -8.59 7.45 -6.74
N LEU A 57 -8.42 7.69 -5.43
CA LEU A 57 -9.30 7.11 -4.42
C LEU A 57 -10.71 7.70 -4.45
N LEU A 58 -10.84 9.02 -4.63
CA LEU A 58 -12.13 9.69 -4.79
C LEU A 58 -12.85 9.21 -6.05
N GLU A 59 -12.14 9.11 -7.17
CA GLU A 59 -12.69 8.61 -8.42
C GLU A 59 -13.20 7.17 -8.30
N LEU A 60 -12.47 6.31 -7.58
CA LEU A 60 -12.90 4.94 -7.29
C LEU A 60 -14.18 4.90 -6.47
N PHE A 61 -14.30 5.73 -5.43
CA PHE A 61 -15.52 5.80 -4.64
C PHE A 61 -16.68 6.36 -5.48
N ASP A 62 -16.49 7.48 -6.18
CA ASP A 62 -17.54 8.12 -6.98
C ASP A 62 -18.13 7.19 -8.04
N ARG A 63 -17.29 6.39 -8.70
CA ARG A 63 -17.74 5.44 -9.74
C ARG A 63 -18.46 4.22 -9.18
N ASN A 64 -18.24 3.87 -7.91
CA ASN A 64 -18.61 2.56 -7.37
C ASN A 64 -19.35 2.65 -6.01
N LEU A 65 -19.80 3.85 -5.60
CA LEU A 65 -20.48 4.10 -4.32
C LEU A 65 -21.64 3.12 -4.05
N GLU A 66 -22.39 2.74 -5.08
CA GLU A 66 -23.52 1.81 -4.97
C GLU A 66 -23.10 0.37 -4.60
N LEU A 67 -21.83 0.01 -4.85
CA LEU A 67 -21.26 -1.30 -4.51
C LEU A 67 -20.79 -1.38 -3.06
N PHE A 68 -20.76 -0.24 -2.36
CA PHE A 68 -20.22 -0.12 -1.02
C PHE A 68 -21.31 0.17 -0.01
N ASP A 69 -21.14 -0.39 1.19
CA ASP A 69 -21.92 0.02 2.36
C ASP A 69 -21.13 1.13 3.07
N ALA A 70 -21.62 2.36 2.96
CA ALA A 70 -20.91 3.55 3.42
C ALA A 70 -20.65 3.57 4.94
N ASP A 71 -21.44 2.83 5.72
CA ASP A 71 -21.27 2.72 7.18
C ASP A 71 -20.26 1.65 7.58
N LYS A 72 -19.88 0.78 6.65
CA LYS A 72 -18.86 -0.25 6.88
C LYS A 72 -17.48 0.24 6.48
N ASN A 73 -16.46 -0.36 7.08
CA ASN A 73 -15.08 -0.19 6.67
C ASN A 73 -14.71 -1.19 5.56
N ILE A 74 -13.54 -1.00 4.94
CA ILE A 74 -13.10 -1.78 3.78
C ILE A 74 -12.83 -3.24 4.13
N LEU A 75 -12.37 -3.52 5.36
CA LEU A 75 -12.03 -4.87 5.84
C LEU A 75 -13.24 -5.81 5.90
N ILE A 76 -14.43 -5.27 6.22
CA ILE A 76 -15.66 -6.06 6.40
C ILE A 76 -16.46 -6.14 5.09
N GLN A 77 -16.16 -5.28 4.12
CA GLN A 77 -16.84 -5.28 2.84
C GLN A 77 -16.29 -6.37 1.91
N HIS A 78 -17.17 -7.00 1.15
CA HIS A 78 -16.80 -7.96 0.11
C HIS A 78 -17.05 -7.30 -1.24
N SER A 79 -16.01 -6.65 -1.79
CA SER A 79 -16.03 -6.04 -3.12
C SER A 79 -14.81 -6.47 -3.91
N GLU A 80 -14.96 -6.64 -5.22
CA GLU A 80 -13.85 -6.94 -6.13
C GLU A 80 -12.83 -5.79 -6.19
N LEU A 81 -13.26 -4.58 -5.85
CA LEU A 81 -12.45 -3.36 -5.83
C LEU A 81 -11.60 -3.20 -4.56
N ASN A 82 -11.78 -4.09 -3.59
CA ASN A 82 -11.05 -4.00 -2.33
C ASN A 82 -9.53 -4.00 -2.55
N ASN A 83 -9.02 -4.77 -3.50
CA ASN A 83 -7.58 -4.83 -3.78
C ASN A 83 -7.02 -3.49 -4.26
N ASP A 84 -7.74 -2.79 -5.13
CA ASP A 84 -7.32 -1.47 -5.63
C ASP A 84 -7.32 -0.44 -4.50
N ILE A 85 -8.38 -0.45 -3.68
CA ILE A 85 -8.48 0.42 -2.50
C ILE A 85 -7.35 0.11 -1.51
N TYR A 86 -7.09 -1.17 -1.22
CA TYR A 86 -5.99 -1.58 -0.34
C TYR A 86 -4.64 -1.07 -0.86
N LEU A 87 -4.40 -1.19 -2.17
CA LEU A 87 -3.16 -0.75 -2.78
C LEU A 87 -2.98 0.77 -2.66
N ILE A 88 -4.02 1.55 -2.97
CA ILE A 88 -3.97 3.02 -2.88
C ILE A 88 -3.78 3.46 -1.43
N LEU A 89 -4.49 2.85 -0.47
CA LEU A 89 -4.33 3.17 0.94
C LEU A 89 -2.96 2.75 1.49
N ALA A 90 -2.37 1.66 1.00
CA ALA A 90 -1.00 1.28 1.31
C ALA A 90 0.01 2.32 0.77
N LYS A 91 -0.15 2.77 -0.48
CA LYS A 91 0.65 3.86 -1.06
C LYS A 91 0.47 5.16 -0.28
N TRP A 92 -0.75 5.49 0.12
CA TRP A 92 -1.04 6.66 0.94
C TRP A 92 -0.32 6.58 2.29
N SER A 93 -0.35 5.40 2.91
CA SER A 93 0.27 5.15 4.20
C SER A 93 1.79 4.93 4.11
N SER A 94 2.38 5.02 2.92
CA SER A 94 3.80 4.81 2.73
C SER A 94 4.64 6.01 3.19
N THR A 95 5.87 5.73 3.64
CA THR A 95 6.89 6.71 3.99
C THR A 95 7.99 6.77 2.92
N ALA A 96 8.15 5.70 2.14
CA ALA A 96 9.12 5.59 1.07
C ALA A 96 8.66 4.57 0.02
N GLN A 97 9.14 4.79 -1.20
CA GLN A 97 9.04 3.91 -2.35
C GLN A 97 10.43 3.67 -2.90
N TRP A 98 10.70 2.42 -3.25
CA TRP A 98 11.91 2.00 -3.93
C TRP A 98 11.55 1.07 -5.08
N SER A 99 12.28 1.16 -6.20
CA SER A 99 12.10 0.25 -7.32
C SER A 99 13.40 -0.34 -7.85
N CYS A 100 13.29 -1.55 -8.39
CA CYS A 100 14.38 -2.19 -9.11
C CYS A 100 13.84 -3.11 -10.21
N TRP A 101 14.71 -3.55 -11.10
CA TRP A 101 14.39 -4.68 -11.97
C TRP A 101 14.31 -5.97 -11.14
N ASP A 102 13.36 -6.83 -11.47
CA ASP A 102 13.15 -8.15 -10.87
C ASP A 102 14.42 -8.98 -10.61
N ALA A 103 15.34 -9.07 -11.57
CA ALA A 103 16.59 -9.81 -11.43
C ALA A 103 17.54 -9.23 -10.36
N ARG A 104 17.34 -7.98 -9.93
CA ARG A 104 18.13 -7.38 -8.84
C ARG A 104 17.59 -7.69 -7.46
N LEU A 105 16.37 -8.21 -7.33
CA LEU A 105 15.83 -8.59 -6.01
C LEU A 105 16.72 -9.62 -5.31
N PHE A 106 17.37 -10.51 -6.06
CA PHE A 106 18.38 -11.44 -5.52
C PHE A 106 19.48 -10.71 -4.73
N LEU A 107 19.91 -9.53 -5.19
CA LEU A 107 20.98 -8.79 -4.53
C LEU A 107 20.52 -8.08 -3.25
N TYR A 108 19.22 -7.84 -3.11
CA TYR A 108 18.67 -6.98 -2.06
C TYR A 108 17.85 -7.73 -1.03
N VAL A 109 17.24 -8.86 -1.40
CA VAL A 109 16.36 -9.65 -0.54
C VAL A 109 17.02 -10.97 -0.14
N GLU A 110 17.66 -11.69 -1.07
CA GLU A 110 18.29 -12.99 -0.78
C GLU A 110 19.29 -12.96 0.39
N PRO A 111 20.14 -11.92 0.57
CA PRO A 111 21.10 -11.89 1.68
C PRO A 111 20.46 -11.83 3.06
N TYR A 112 19.16 -11.54 3.14
CA TYR A 112 18.41 -11.30 4.36
C TYR A 112 17.39 -12.41 4.67
N ILE A 113 17.32 -13.44 3.83
CA ILE A 113 16.40 -14.57 4.03
C ILE A 113 17.18 -15.89 4.06
N ASP A 114 16.69 -16.85 4.83
CA ASP A 114 17.34 -18.17 4.93
C ASP A 114 16.97 -19.10 3.76
N SER A 115 15.95 -18.72 2.98
CA SER A 115 15.45 -19.49 1.85
C SER A 115 16.30 -19.26 0.59
N SER A 116 16.78 -20.34 -0.03
CA SER A 116 17.45 -20.25 -1.34
C SER A 116 16.47 -19.83 -2.43
N ILE A 117 16.75 -18.75 -3.15
CA ILE A 117 15.89 -18.25 -4.23
C ILE A 117 16.33 -18.92 -5.53
N THR A 118 15.44 -19.71 -6.15
CA THR A 118 15.75 -20.44 -7.39
C THR A 118 15.43 -19.63 -8.64
N GLY A 119 14.50 -18.68 -8.53
CA GLY A 119 14.07 -17.84 -9.65
C GLY A 119 13.22 -16.66 -9.20
N VAL A 120 12.99 -15.72 -10.13
CA VAL A 120 12.20 -14.51 -9.87
C VAL A 120 10.79 -14.82 -9.36
N SER A 121 10.21 -15.95 -9.78
CA SER A 121 8.88 -16.39 -9.34
C SER A 121 8.79 -16.65 -7.83
N ASP A 122 9.90 -16.92 -7.16
CA ASP A 122 9.90 -17.14 -5.71
C ASP A 122 9.57 -15.84 -4.96
N PHE A 123 9.89 -14.67 -5.52
CA PHE A 123 9.47 -13.36 -4.97
C PHE A 123 7.96 -13.11 -5.05
N LEU A 124 7.18 -13.99 -5.69
CA LEU A 124 5.71 -13.91 -5.64
C LEU A 124 5.14 -14.62 -4.42
N ARG A 125 5.97 -15.34 -3.64
CA ARG A 125 5.52 -16.07 -2.46
C ARG A 125 5.50 -15.14 -1.24
N PRO A 126 4.36 -14.97 -0.55
CA PRO A 126 4.28 -14.12 0.64
C PRO A 126 5.31 -14.47 1.72
N SER A 127 5.59 -15.77 1.90
CA SER A 127 6.55 -16.26 2.90
C SER A 127 7.99 -15.76 2.72
N ILE A 128 8.37 -15.33 1.51
CA ILE A 128 9.68 -14.71 1.26
C ILE A 128 9.71 -13.30 1.84
N TRP A 129 8.62 -12.55 1.66
CA TRP A 129 8.48 -11.19 2.20
C TRP A 129 8.31 -11.17 3.71
N ASP A 130 7.65 -12.19 4.29
CA ASP A 130 7.55 -12.35 5.74
C ASP A 130 8.95 -12.51 6.38
N GLN A 131 9.79 -13.41 5.83
CA GLN A 131 11.18 -13.57 6.27
C GLN A 131 11.98 -12.29 6.12
N PHE A 132 11.86 -11.63 4.97
CA PHE A 132 12.56 -10.38 4.71
C PHE A 132 12.15 -9.30 5.72
N GLN A 133 10.85 -9.15 5.99
CA GLN A 133 10.34 -8.20 6.99
C GLN A 133 10.90 -8.48 8.38
N ASP A 134 10.93 -9.73 8.81
CA ASP A 134 11.44 -10.14 10.12
C ASP A 134 12.94 -9.88 10.27
N SER A 135 13.70 -9.93 9.16
CA SER A 135 15.15 -9.68 9.16
C SER A 135 15.55 -8.20 9.24
N VAL A 136 14.66 -7.29 8.81
CA VAL A 136 14.93 -5.84 8.73
C VAL A 136 14.22 -5.01 9.80
N SER A 137 13.38 -5.65 10.64
CA SER A 137 12.68 -5.03 11.78
C SER A 137 13.53 -5.05 13.05
#